data_AF-A0A7V4WG97-F1
#
_entry.id   AF-A0A7V4WG97-F1
#
_cell.length_a   1.000
_cell.length_b   1.000
_cell.length_c   1.000
_cell.angle_alpha   90.00
_cell.angle_beta   90.00
_cell.angle_gamma   90.00
#
_symmetry.space_group_name_H-M   'P 1'
#
loop_
_entity.id
_entity.type
_entity.pdbx_description
1 polymer ?
#
loop_
_entity_poly.entity_id
_entity_poly.type
_entity_poly.pdbx_seq_one_letter_code
_entity_poly.pdbx_strand_id
1 'polypeptide(L)' 'MELVKIILAIVLPPVGVFLQVGIGMHFWLNILLTILGYIPGIVHAIWVIAKKK' A
#
# COMPACT_ATOMS: atom_id res chain seq x y z
N MET A 1 12.95 -5.26 8.20
CA MET A 1 11.53 -5.48 7.84
C MET A 1 10.89 -4.28 7.13
N GLU A 2 11.26 -3.02 7.42
CA GLU A 2 10.66 -1.84 6.77
C GLU A 2 11.06 -1.66 5.29
N LEU A 3 12.33 -1.91 4.94
CA LEU A 3 12.83 -1.73 3.58
C LEU A 3 12.10 -2.63 2.55
N VAL A 4 11.84 -3.89 2.93
CA VAL A 4 11.12 -4.85 2.09
C VAL A 4 9.69 -4.39 1.84
N LYS A 5 9.01 -3.83 2.85
CA LYS A 5 7.64 -3.31 2.72
C LYS A 5 7.58 -2.07 1.83
N ILE A 6 8.59 -1.20 1.90
CA ILE A 6 8.70 -0.02 1.04
C ILE A 6 8.97 -0.44 -0.42
N ILE A 7 9.89 -1.36 -0.67
CA ILE A 7 10.17 -1.89 -2.02
C ILE A 7 8.91 -2.57 -2.60
N LEU A 8 8.24 -3.40 -1.80
CA LEU A 8 7.00 -4.06 -2.22
C LEU A 8 5.86 -3.06 -2.46
N ALA A 9 5.74 -1.99 -1.67
CA ALA A 9 4.73 -0.97 -1.89
C ALA A 9 4.94 -0.15 -3.17
N ILE A 10 6.18 -0.05 -3.65
CA ILE A 10 6.49 0.61 -4.92
C ILE A 10 6.21 -0.33 -6.09
N VAL A 11 6.67 -1.59 -6.02
CA VAL A 11 6.47 -2.57 -7.12
C VAL A 11 5.01 -3.02 -7.21
N LEU A 12 4.39 -3.34 -6.07
CA LEU A 12 3.00 -3.75 -5.93
C LEU A 12 2.38 -3.09 -4.69
N PRO A 13 1.83 -1.87 -4.83
CA PRO A 13 1.17 -1.13 -3.76
C PRO A 13 0.20 -1.97 -2.89
N PRO A 14 -0.71 -2.79 -3.49
CA PRO A 14 -1.67 -3.54 -2.68
C PRO A 14 -1.01 -4.64 -1.84
N VAL A 15 0.13 -5.19 -2.25
CA VAL A 15 0.86 -6.20 -1.47
C VAL A 15 1.56 -5.56 -0.28
N GLY A 16 2.17 -4.38 -0.46
CA GLY A 16 2.76 -3.62 0.64
C GLY A 16 1.72 -3.24 1.71
N VAL A 17 0.54 -2.80 1.28
CA VAL A 17 -0.59 -2.50 2.17
C VAL A 17 -1.14 -3.75 2.83
N PHE A 18 -1.34 -4.84 2.09
CA PHE A 18 -1.81 -6.12 2.63
C PHE A 18 -0.91 -6.64 3.76
N LEU A 19 0.41 -6.58 3.60
CA LEU A 19 1.36 -7.00 4.64
C LEU A 19 1.42 -6.04 5.84
N GLN A 20 0.86 -4.84 5.72
CA GLN A 20 0.80 -3.85 6.79
C GLN A 20 -0.51 -3.92 7.57
N VAL A 21 -1.66 -4.02 6.88
CA VAL A 21 -3.00 -3.92 7.48
C VAL A 21 -3.85 -5.18 7.31
N GLY A 22 -3.42 -6.18 6.53
CA GLY A 22 -4.19 -7.39 6.21
C GLY A 22 -5.24 -7.15 5.13
N ILE A 23 -6.22 -8.07 5.01
CA ILE A 23 -7.41 -7.87 4.17
C ILE A 23 -8.38 -6.96 4.94
N GLY A 24 -8.43 -5.70 4.55
CA GLY A 24 -9.34 -4.72 5.14
C GLY A 24 -9.73 -3.63 4.17
N MET A 25 -10.47 -2.64 4.66
CA MET A 25 -10.97 -1.53 3.84
C MET A 25 -9.83 -0.74 3.16
N HIS A 26 -8.69 -0.60 3.83
CA HIS A 26 -7.48 0.03 3.28
C HIS A 26 -6.86 -0.74 2.10
N PHE A 27 -6.93 -2.07 2.09
CA PHE A 27 -6.45 -2.90 0.98
C PHE A 27 -7.31 -2.71 -0.27
N TRP A 28 -8.64 -2.74 -0.10
CA TRP A 28 -9.58 -2.47 -1.18
C TRP A 28 -9.48 -1.04 -1.71
N LEU A 29 -9.30 -0.06 -0.84
CA LEU A 29 -9.08 1.33 -1.24
C LEU A 29 -7.78 1.47 -2.04
N ASN A 30 -6.71 0.79 -1.63
CA ASN A 30 -5.45 0.82 -2.36
C ASN A 30 -5.60 0.21 -3.76
N ILE A 31 -6.29 -0.93 -3.89
CA ILE A 31 -6.61 -1.53 -5.20
C ILE A 31 -7.40 -0.56 -6.08
N LEU A 32 -8.46 0.05 -5.54
CA LEU A 32 -9.27 1.01 -6.29
C LEU A 32 -8.44 2.21 -6.74
N LEU A 33 -7.59 2.75 -5.86
CA LEU A 33 -6.69 3.84 -6.18
C LEU A 33 -5.68 3.43 -7.25
N THR A 34 -5.11 2.22 -7.18
CA THR A 34 -4.16 1.71 -8.18
C THR A 34 -4.79 1.57 -9.56
N ILE A 35 -6.08 1.20 -9.62
CA ILE A 35 -6.86 1.10 -10.87
C ILE A 35 -7.23 2.49 -11.42
N LEU A 36 -7.59 3.45 -10.55
CA LEU A 36 -7.88 4.84 -10.94
C LEU A 36 -6.63 5.66 -11.27
N GLY A 37 -5.46 5.24 -10.77
CA GLY A 37 -4.17 5.85 -11.03
C GLY A 37 -3.07 5.18 -10.20
N TYR A 38 -2.00 4.74 -10.85
CA TYR A 38 -0.92 4.06 -10.15
C TYR A 38 -0.25 4.94 -9.06
N ILE A 39 -0.14 6.25 -9.33
CA ILE A 39 0.46 7.23 -8.42
C ILE A 39 -0.31 7.35 -7.08
N PRO A 40 -1.65 7.60 -7.05
CA PRO A 40 -2.38 7.65 -5.79
C PRO A 40 -2.37 6.32 -5.01
N GLY A 41 -2.27 5.17 -5.70
CA GLY A 41 -2.05 3.87 -5.07
C GLY A 41 -0.73 3.81 -4.28
N ILE A 42 0.37 4.29 -4.87
CA ILE A 42 1.68 4.34 -4.19
C ILE A 42 1.64 5.29 -2.99
N VAL A 43 1.08 6.49 -3.15
CA VAL A 43 1.00 7.48 -2.05
C VAL A 43 0.21 6.92 -0.87
N HIS A 44 -0.94 6.28 -1.15
CA HIS A 44 -1.73 5.65 -0.10
C HIS A 44 -0.97 4.50 0.58
N ALA A 45 -0.25 3.67 -0.19
CA ALA A 45 0.52 2.56 0.35
C ALA A 45 1.63 3.04 1.29
N ILE A 46 2.39 4.07 0.88
CA ILE A 46 3.44 4.68 1.70
C ILE A 46 2.83 5.32 2.96
N TRP A 47 1.69 6.01 2.84
CA TRP A 47 1.02 6.62 3.98
C TRP A 47 0.56 5.57 5.00
N VAL A 48 -0.02 4.45 4.56
CA VAL A 48 -0.43 3.35 5.44
C VAL A 48 0.78 2.71 6.14
N ILE A 49 1.90 2.54 5.44
CA ILE A 49 3.13 1.99 6.00
C ILE A 49 3.73 2.95 7.04
N ALA A 50 3.82 4.24 6.72
CA ALA A 50 4.37 5.27 7.60
C ALA A 50 3.48 5.54 8.83
N LYS A 51 2.15 5.46 8.67
CA LYS A 51 1.19 5.71 9.76
C LYS A 51 1.11 4.58 10.77
N LYS A 52 1.44 3.34 10.38
CA LYS A 52 1.40 2.17 11.26
C LYS A 52 2.73 1.91 11.98
N LYS A 53 3.52 2.97 12.19
CA LYS A 53 4.68 2.95 13.10
C LYS A 53 4.21 3.02 14.56
#